data_AF-A0A7X7KH47-F1
#
_entry.id   AF-A0A7X7KH47-F1
#
_cell.length_a   1.000
_cell.length_b   1.000
_cell.length_c   1.000
_cell.angle_alpha   90.00
_cell.angle_beta   90.00
_cell.angle_gamma   90.00
#
_symmetry.space_group_name_H-M   'P 1'
#
loop_
_entity.id
_entity.type
_entity.pdbx_description
1 polymer ?
#
loop_
_entity_poly.entity_id
_entity_poly.type
_entity_poly.pdbx_seq_one_letter_code
_entity_poly.pdbx_strand_id
1 'polypeptide(L)'
;MAKIIWASPWSLWGAGIGLLGLLTGGGVQRSGRIVEFWGGLLPLFLRYFPFVAGSPVATFGHVVVGRSQRHLEACRPHQLIHVQQYECWGPLFIPMYLGWWFFLLTRGKHPYYDNPFEREAYDGTR
;
A
#
# COMPACT_ATOMS: atom_id res chain seq x y z
N MET A 1 -16.76 7.44 9.13
CA MET A 1 -17.06 8.03 7.79
C MET A 1 -16.02 9.06 7.36
N ALA A 2 -15.67 10.04 8.20
CA ALA A 2 -14.65 11.06 7.88
C ALA A 2 -13.30 10.47 7.41
N LYS A 3 -12.78 9.44 8.10
CA LYS A 3 -11.53 8.76 7.73
C LYS A 3 -11.56 8.09 6.33
N ILE A 4 -12.71 7.56 5.92
CA ILE A 4 -12.88 6.93 4.59
C ILE A 4 -12.86 8.01 3.51
N ILE A 5 -13.59 9.10 3.71
CA ILE A 5 -13.60 10.23 2.77
C ILE A 5 -12.21 10.85 2.68
N TRP A 6 -11.53 10.99 3.83
CA TRP A 6 -10.18 11.55 3.91
C TRP A 6 -9.15 10.71 3.15
N ALA A 7 -9.20 9.38 3.28
CA ALA A 7 -8.35 8.47 2.52
C ALA A 7 -8.89 8.11 1.11
N SER A 8 -10.04 8.67 0.71
CA SER A 8 -10.75 8.22 -0.51
C SER A 8 -9.98 8.45 -1.81
N PRO A 9 -9.19 9.53 -2.02
CA PRO A 9 -8.50 9.71 -3.29
C PRO A 9 -7.54 8.55 -3.61
N TRP A 10 -6.77 8.11 -2.60
CA TRP A 10 -5.89 6.96 -2.72
C TRP A 10 -6.66 5.63 -2.75
N SER A 11 -7.76 5.52 -2.03
CA SER A 11 -8.62 4.33 -2.09
C SER A 11 -9.22 4.13 -3.48
N LEU A 12 -9.64 5.21 -4.15
CA LEU A 12 -10.16 5.17 -5.52
C LEU A 12 -9.06 4.79 -6.52
N TRP A 13 -7.86 5.34 -6.35
CA TRP A 13 -6.69 4.95 -7.15
C TRP A 13 -6.37 3.46 -7.01
N GLY A 14 -6.29 2.97 -5.76
CA GLY A 14 -6.07 1.56 -5.46
C GLY A 14 -7.18 0.66 -6.01
N ALA A 15 -8.45 1.10 -5.91
CA ALA A 15 -9.59 0.37 -6.46
C ALA A 15 -9.53 0.27 -7.99
N GLY A 16 -9.10 1.33 -8.68
CA GLY A 16 -8.89 1.30 -10.13
C GLY A 16 -7.83 0.26 -10.54
N ILE A 17 -6.69 0.25 -9.84
CA ILE A 17 -5.64 -0.76 -10.07
C ILE A 17 -6.15 -2.17 -9.74
N GLY A 18 -6.82 -2.33 -8.60
CA GLY A 18 -7.41 -3.59 -8.16
C GLY A 18 -8.43 -4.14 -9.16
N LEU A 19 -9.26 -3.26 -9.74
CA LEU A 19 -10.23 -3.61 -10.77
C LEU A 19 -9.54 -4.10 -12.05
N LEU A 20 -8.45 -3.47 -12.49
CA LEU A 20 -7.67 -3.98 -13.62
C LEU A 20 -7.10 -5.38 -13.33
N GLY A 21 -6.64 -5.61 -12.09
CA GLY A 21 -6.26 -6.94 -11.61
C GLY A 21 -7.39 -7.96 -11.71
N LEU A 22 -8.58 -7.59 -11.23
CA LEU A 22 -9.78 -8.44 -11.25
C LEU A 22 -10.21 -8.77 -12.70
N LEU A 23 -10.26 -7.76 -13.58
CA LEU A 23 -10.63 -7.91 -14.99
C LEU A 23 -9.65 -8.80 -15.78
N THR A 24 -8.45 -9.03 -15.25
CA THR A 24 -7.42 -9.86 -15.87
C THR A 24 -7.25 -11.22 -15.18
N GLY A 25 -8.27 -11.67 -14.46
CA GLY A 25 -8.32 -12.99 -13.82
C GLY A 25 -7.80 -13.01 -12.37
N GLY A 26 -7.70 -11.85 -11.74
CA GLY A 26 -7.38 -11.73 -10.32
C GLY A 26 -8.57 -12.07 -9.39
N GLY A 27 -8.32 -11.99 -8.09
CA GLY A 27 -9.33 -12.15 -7.04
C GLY A 27 -9.49 -10.88 -6.20
N VAL A 28 -10.61 -10.78 -5.51
CA VAL A 28 -10.93 -9.72 -4.56
C VAL A 28 -11.54 -10.31 -3.30
N GLN A 29 -11.21 -9.76 -2.14
CA GLN A 29 -11.86 -10.09 -0.87
C GLN A 29 -11.97 -8.85 0.00
N ARG A 30 -12.93 -8.86 0.92
CA ARG A 30 -13.05 -7.85 1.96
C ARG A 30 -12.52 -8.41 3.26
N SER A 31 -11.58 -7.70 3.88
CA SER A 31 -10.99 -8.07 5.17
C SER A 31 -11.23 -6.93 6.17
N GLY A 32 -12.34 -7.02 6.91
CA GLY A 32 -12.78 -5.97 7.83
C GLY A 32 -13.10 -4.66 7.10
N ARG A 33 -12.22 -3.65 7.29
CA ARG A 33 -12.36 -2.31 6.71
C ARG A 33 -11.59 -2.09 5.41
N ILE A 34 -10.82 -3.07 4.95
CA ILE A 34 -10.06 -2.98 3.70
C ILE A 34 -10.65 -3.89 2.62
N VAL A 35 -10.40 -3.52 1.37
CA VAL A 35 -10.63 -4.36 0.19
C VAL A 35 -9.28 -4.79 -0.35
N GLU A 36 -9.07 -6.09 -0.48
CA GLU A 36 -7.82 -6.68 -0.92
C GLU A 36 -8.00 -7.27 -2.33
N PHE A 37 -7.11 -6.93 -3.26
CA PHE A 37 -7.07 -7.50 -4.62
C PHE A 37 -5.77 -8.26 -4.85
N TRP A 38 -5.80 -9.34 -5.61
CA TRP A 38 -4.60 -10.09 -5.98
C TRP A 38 -4.68 -10.73 -7.37
N GLY A 39 -3.52 -11.14 -7.91
CA GLY A 39 -3.46 -11.84 -9.20
C GLY A 39 -3.71 -10.94 -10.41
N GLY A 40 -3.98 -11.54 -11.57
CA GLY A 40 -4.12 -10.82 -12.85
C GLY A 40 -2.86 -10.02 -13.20
N LEU A 41 -3.03 -8.74 -13.55
CA LEU A 41 -1.93 -7.80 -13.83
C LEU A 41 -1.23 -7.25 -12.58
N LEU A 42 -1.73 -7.48 -11.37
CA LEU A 42 -1.15 -6.91 -10.14
C LEU A 42 0.30 -7.36 -9.87
N PRO A 43 0.71 -8.62 -10.12
CA PRO A 43 2.11 -9.01 -10.01
C PRO A 43 3.05 -8.24 -10.94
N LEU A 44 2.59 -7.89 -12.16
CA LEU A 44 3.38 -7.09 -13.10
C LEU A 44 3.47 -5.64 -12.62
N PHE A 45 2.35 -5.07 -12.18
CA PHE A 45 2.31 -3.73 -11.57
C PHE A 45 3.28 -3.62 -10.38
N LEU A 46 3.22 -4.57 -9.44
CA LEU A 46 4.09 -4.64 -8.26
C LEU A 46 5.55 -5.02 -8.58
N ARG A 47 5.84 -5.43 -9.81
CA ARG A 47 7.20 -5.69 -10.28
C ARG A 47 7.83 -4.46 -10.93
N TYR A 48 7.06 -3.71 -11.71
CA TYR A 48 7.61 -2.68 -12.60
C TYR A 48 7.29 -1.23 -12.19
N PHE A 49 6.26 -0.98 -11.39
CA PHE A 49 5.91 0.39 -11.02
C PHE A 49 6.92 0.95 -10.00
N PRO A 50 7.68 2.02 -10.31
CA PRO A 50 8.88 2.41 -9.57
C PRO A 50 8.75 2.54 -8.05
N PHE A 51 7.59 3.00 -7.57
CA PHE A 51 7.37 3.28 -6.15
C PHE A 51 6.90 2.07 -5.32
N VAL A 52 6.49 0.99 -5.98
CA VAL A 52 6.09 -0.27 -5.33
C VAL A 52 6.84 -1.48 -5.89
N ALA A 53 7.81 -1.25 -6.77
CA ALA A 53 8.58 -2.27 -7.44
C ALA A 53 9.34 -3.11 -6.41
N GLY A 54 9.19 -4.42 -6.53
CA GLY A 54 9.81 -5.37 -5.60
C GLY A 54 8.93 -5.72 -4.40
N SER A 55 7.91 -4.92 -4.07
CA SER A 55 7.01 -5.21 -2.95
C SER A 55 6.05 -6.37 -3.27
N PRO A 56 5.77 -7.28 -2.31
CA PRO A 56 4.74 -8.31 -2.46
C PRO A 56 3.31 -7.76 -2.39
N VAL A 57 3.13 -6.61 -1.75
CA VAL A 57 1.84 -5.94 -1.53
C VAL A 57 2.00 -4.41 -1.49
N ALA A 58 0.95 -3.66 -1.79
CA ALA A 58 0.93 -2.21 -1.62
C ALA A 58 -0.43 -1.73 -1.11
N THR A 59 -0.41 -0.74 -0.21
CA THR A 59 -1.62 -0.13 0.34
C THR A 59 -1.87 1.24 -0.28
N PHE A 60 -3.12 1.50 -0.65
CA PHE A 60 -3.62 2.77 -1.12
C PHE A 60 -4.93 3.09 -0.39
N GLY A 61 -4.86 3.90 0.65
CA GLY A 61 -6.03 4.17 1.50
C GLY A 61 -6.58 2.90 2.14
N HIS A 62 -7.83 2.56 1.83
CA HIS A 62 -8.50 1.34 2.28
C HIS A 62 -8.43 0.17 1.29
N VAL A 63 -7.64 0.31 0.21
CA VAL A 63 -7.43 -0.75 -0.78
C VAL A 63 -6.01 -1.29 -0.69
N VAL A 64 -5.87 -2.61 -0.64
CA VAL A 64 -4.58 -3.30 -0.65
C VAL A 64 -4.49 -4.17 -1.89
N VAL A 65 -3.40 -4.06 -2.65
CA VAL A 65 -3.15 -4.90 -3.82
C VAL A 65 -1.96 -5.80 -3.56
N GLY A 66 -2.02 -7.05 -3.99
CA GLY A 66 -0.99 -8.05 -3.73
C GLY A 66 -0.68 -8.93 -4.93
N ARG A 67 0.51 -9.56 -4.92
CA ARG A 67 0.88 -10.52 -5.97
C ARG A 67 0.04 -11.80 -5.91
N SER A 68 -0.35 -12.22 -4.70
CA SER A 68 -1.22 -13.37 -4.46
C SER A 68 -1.93 -13.23 -3.11
N GLN A 69 -2.98 -14.03 -2.89
CA GLN A 69 -3.71 -14.07 -1.62
C GLN A 69 -2.81 -14.37 -0.42
N ARG A 70 -1.86 -15.31 -0.58
CA ARG A 70 -0.87 -15.65 0.47
C ARG A 70 -0.02 -14.44 0.88
N HIS A 71 0.39 -13.60 -0.07
CA HIS A 71 1.15 -12.38 0.24
C HIS A 71 0.31 -11.37 1.00
N LEU A 72 -0.96 -11.21 0.62
CA LEU A 72 -1.89 -10.34 1.36
C LEU A 72 -2.05 -10.82 2.80
N GLU A 73 -2.28 -12.11 3.01
CA GLU A 73 -2.41 -12.68 4.36
C GLU A 73 -1.16 -12.47 5.21
N ALA A 74 0.02 -12.79 4.67
CA ALA A 74 1.28 -12.67 5.38
C ALA A 74 1.63 -11.21 5.74
N CYS A 75 1.30 -10.26 4.86
CA CYS A 75 1.63 -8.85 5.05
C CYS A 75 0.51 -8.03 5.69
N ARG A 76 -0.68 -8.62 5.93
CA ARG A 76 -1.87 -7.87 6.39
C ARG A 76 -1.62 -7.03 7.64
N PRO A 77 -0.96 -7.53 8.72
CA PRO A 77 -0.71 -6.71 9.90
C PRO A 77 0.05 -5.42 9.57
N HIS A 78 1.08 -5.51 8.72
CA HIS A 78 1.88 -4.38 8.28
C HIS A 78 1.06 -3.42 7.42
N GLN A 79 0.29 -3.95 6.45
CA GLN A 79 -0.55 -3.13 5.58
C GLN A 79 -1.64 -2.38 6.37
N LEU A 80 -2.16 -2.95 7.46
CA LEU A 80 -3.12 -2.26 8.33
C LEU A 80 -2.53 -1.04 9.05
N ILE A 81 -1.21 -0.98 9.27
CA ILE A 81 -0.54 0.24 9.76
C ILE A 81 -0.53 1.31 8.67
N HIS A 82 -0.21 0.96 7.42
CA HIS A 82 -0.34 1.92 6.31
C HIS A 82 -1.76 2.43 6.13
N VAL A 83 -2.78 1.58 6.30
CA VAL A 83 -4.18 2.04 6.30
C VAL A 83 -4.41 3.09 7.38
N GLN A 84 -3.87 2.90 8.59
CA GLN A 84 -3.96 3.90 9.66
C GLN A 84 -3.22 5.19 9.29
N GLN A 85 -2.04 5.09 8.68
CA GLN A 85 -1.30 6.26 8.21
C GLN A 85 -2.08 7.03 7.13
N TYR A 86 -2.73 6.35 6.18
CA TYR A 86 -3.66 6.99 5.23
C TYR A 86 -4.87 7.61 5.95
N GLU A 87 -5.40 7.00 7.01
CA GLU A 87 -6.48 7.61 7.78
C GLU A 87 -6.05 8.84 8.58
N CYS A 88 -4.75 8.97 8.91
CA CYS A 88 -4.18 10.14 9.56
C CYS A 88 -3.84 11.24 8.54
N TRP A 89 -3.10 10.89 7.49
CA TRP A 89 -2.50 11.85 6.54
C TRP A 89 -3.34 12.06 5.28
N GLY A 90 -4.24 11.14 4.95
CA GLY A 90 -5.15 11.24 3.81
C GLY A 90 -4.41 11.45 2.49
N PRO A 91 -4.76 12.48 1.71
CA PRO A 91 -4.07 12.78 0.44
C PRO A 91 -2.58 13.07 0.61
N LEU A 92 -2.15 13.57 1.77
CA LEU A 92 -0.75 13.96 2.03
C LEU A 92 0.18 12.79 2.32
N PHE A 93 -0.34 11.57 2.51
CA PHE A 93 0.49 10.41 2.87
C PHE A 93 1.60 10.13 1.86
N ILE A 94 1.27 9.99 0.57
CA ILE A 94 2.27 9.70 -0.48
C ILE A 94 3.29 10.84 -0.62
N PRO A 95 2.90 12.13 -0.70
CA PRO A 95 3.86 13.23 -0.68
C PRO A 95 4.82 13.18 0.52
N MET A 96 4.33 12.89 1.73
CA MET A 96 5.16 12.76 2.92
C MET A 96 6.10 11.56 2.85
N TYR A 97 5.60 10.41 2.38
CA TYR A 97 6.39 9.19 2.22
C TYR A 97 7.55 9.41 1.22
N LEU A 98 7.26 10.02 0.07
CA LEU A 98 8.26 10.34 -0.95
C LEU A 98 9.21 11.46 -0.52
N GLY A 99 8.73 12.42 0.28
CA GLY A 99 9.58 13.44 0.89
C GLY A 99 10.65 12.83 1.80
N TRP A 100 10.27 11.87 2.65
CA TRP A 100 11.21 11.10 3.45
C TRP A 100 12.14 10.24 2.61
N TRP A 101 11.61 9.59 1.57
CA TRP A 101 12.41 8.82 0.62
C TRP A 101 13.54 9.67 0.04
N PHE A 102 13.22 10.85 -0.51
CA PHE A 102 14.22 11.76 -1.08
C PHE A 102 15.20 12.27 -0.03
N PHE A 103 14.70 12.70 1.13
CA PHE A 103 15.55 13.17 2.22
C PHE A 103 16.57 12.11 2.66
N LEU A 104 16.15 10.86 2.81
CA LEU A 104 17.03 9.74 3.19
C LEU A 104 18.10 9.46 2.13
N LEU A 105 17.74 9.52 0.84
CA LEU A 105 18.73 9.44 -0.25
C LEU A 105 19.80 10.53 -0.14
N THR A 106 19.43 11.78 0.15
CA THR A 106 20.40 12.88 0.34
C THR A 106 21.32 12.68 1.55
N ARG A 107 20.95 11.77 2.46
CA ARG A 107 21.73 11.40 3.65
C ARG A 107 22.47 10.08 3.50
N GLY A 108 22.47 9.47 2.32
CA GLY A 108 23.10 8.17 2.05
C GLY A 108 22.45 7.00 2.80
N LYS A 109 21.19 7.16 3.23
CA LYS A 109 20.40 6.14 3.94
C LYS A 109 19.54 5.32 2.99
N HIS A 110 19.07 4.16 3.44
CA HIS A 110 18.20 3.32 2.62
C HIS A 110 16.77 3.87 2.65
N PRO A 111 16.22 4.35 1.52
CA PRO A 111 15.01 5.17 1.55
C PRO A 111 13.72 4.40 1.87
N TYR A 112 13.74 3.07 1.75
CA TYR A 112 12.67 2.18 2.22
C TYR A 112 12.84 1.80 3.70
N TYR A 113 13.87 1.02 4.06
CA TYR A 113 14.06 0.52 5.43
C TYR A 113 14.27 1.61 6.50
N ASP A 114 14.84 2.76 6.14
CA ASP A 114 15.01 3.88 7.08
C ASP A 114 13.82 4.85 7.08
N ASN A 115 12.79 4.62 6.25
CA ASN A 115 11.60 5.47 6.19
C ASN A 115 10.82 5.37 7.50
N PRO A 116 10.50 6.50 8.18
CA PRO A 116 9.73 6.46 9.42
C PRO A 116 8.39 5.72 9.29
N PHE A 117 7.72 5.83 8.14
CA PHE A 117 6.45 5.15 7.91
C PHE A 117 6.60 3.63 7.79
N GLU A 118 7.66 3.16 7.13
CA GLU A 118 7.97 1.72 7.03
C GLU A 118 8.41 1.17 8.39
N ARG A 119 9.25 1.92 9.12
CA ARG A 119 9.68 1.55 10.47
C ARG A 119 8.51 1.41 11.43
N GLU A 120 7.59 2.38 11.44
CA GLU A 120 6.35 2.28 12.20
C GLU A 120 5.53 1.04 11.80
N ALA A 121 5.41 0.76 10.49
CA ALA A 121 4.68 -0.39 9.99
C ALA A 121 5.32 -1.74 10.37
N TYR A 122 6.65 -1.83 10.43
CA TYR A 122 7.34 -3.03 10.91
C TYR A 122 7.31 -3.16 12.44
N ASP A 123 7.57 -2.07 13.18
CA ASP A 123 7.59 -2.08 14.64
C ASP A 123 6.20 -2.39 15.22
N GLY A 124 5.12 -1.92 14.59
CA GLY A 124 3.73 -2.23 14.97
C GLY A 124 3.27 -3.66 14.66
N THR A 125 4.11 -4.50 14.06
CA THR A 125 3.81 -5.92 13.74
C THR A 125 4.63 -6.94 14.53
N ARG A 126 5.53 -6.46 15.39
CA ARG A 126 6.29 -7.28 16.34
C ARG A 126 5.46 -7.50 17.61
#